data_AF-A0A0D3CUY8-F1
#
_entry.id   AF-A0A0D3CUY8-F1
#
_cell.length_a   1.000
_cell.length_b   1.000
_cell.length_c   1.000
_cell.angle_alpha   90.00
_cell.angle_beta   90.00
_cell.angle_gamma   90.00
#
_symmetry.space_group_name_H-M   'P 1'
#
loop_
_entity.id
_entity.type
_entity.pdbx_description
1 polymer ?
#
loop_
_entity_poly.entity_id
_entity_poly.type
_entity_poly.pdbx_seq_one_letter_code
_entity_poly.pdbx_strand_id
1 'polypeptide(L)'
;MRTLVISYFELDKKKKLKENSKFRHFTDLFRCIRVETLPEDGVGGFEHIAKMHNADKLYNRGVKFEAVEEEFSVWVKFDVKTGCLKIPCFRADDDMEIELRNIMAFEQSYYPYNAYVCDYVTFLDFLIDSEKDVDLLVEKGIIKNWLGHHGAISTLVNKLGLGVMDDGSSYAKIASNVIEYYDDSCNKSRSILKRVYFSNLWRGTATITAACILILTLIQTVTSIIDIIQK
;
A
#
# COMPACT_ATOMS: atom_id res chain seq x y z
N MET A 1 -17.46 -30.41 14.83
CA MET A 1 -16.89 -30.04 13.52
C MET A 1 -16.21 -28.66 13.55
N ARG A 2 -16.89 -27.55 13.92
CA ARG A 2 -16.29 -26.20 14.04
C ARG A 2 -14.96 -26.17 14.80
N THR A 3 -14.93 -26.65 16.03
CA THR A 3 -13.72 -26.65 16.87
C THR A 3 -12.56 -27.44 16.26
N LEU A 4 -12.86 -28.55 15.58
CA LEU A 4 -11.85 -29.37 14.89
C LEU A 4 -11.24 -28.60 13.71
N VAL A 5 -12.06 -27.90 12.91
CA VAL A 5 -11.58 -27.09 11.79
C VAL A 5 -10.73 -25.92 12.29
N ILE A 6 -11.19 -25.20 13.31
CA ILE A 6 -10.45 -24.08 13.90
C ILE A 6 -9.09 -24.53 14.44
N SER A 7 -9.05 -25.67 15.14
CA SER A 7 -7.82 -26.24 15.69
C SER A 7 -6.88 -26.77 14.60
N TYR A 8 -7.41 -27.44 13.57
CA TYR A 8 -6.61 -28.00 12.47
C TYR A 8 -5.86 -26.92 11.68
N PHE A 9 -6.51 -25.78 11.43
CA PHE A 9 -5.91 -24.63 10.74
C PHE A 9 -5.25 -23.62 11.70
N GLU A 10 -5.16 -23.94 13.00
CA GLU A 10 -4.57 -23.08 14.04
C GLU A 10 -5.14 -21.66 14.10
N LEU A 11 -6.43 -21.51 13.78
CA LEU A 11 -7.10 -20.21 13.66
C LEU A 11 -7.39 -19.57 15.03
N ASP A 12 -7.49 -20.40 16.07
CA ASP A 12 -7.62 -19.99 17.47
C ASP A 12 -6.41 -19.19 17.94
N LYS A 13 -5.20 -19.63 17.59
CA LYS A 13 -3.95 -18.93 17.91
C LYS A 13 -3.87 -17.57 17.23
N LYS A 14 -4.45 -17.44 16.03
CA LYS A 14 -4.40 -16.23 15.21
C LYS A 14 -5.40 -15.14 15.64
N LYS A 15 -6.37 -15.45 16.51
CA LYS A 15 -7.43 -14.52 16.98
C LYS A 15 -8.19 -13.80 15.85
N LYS A 16 -8.32 -14.44 14.69
CA LYS A 16 -8.94 -13.89 13.48
C LYS A 16 -10.45 -14.10 13.36
N LEU A 17 -11.03 -14.85 14.30
CA LEU A 17 -12.45 -15.15 14.33
C LEU A 17 -13.02 -14.70 15.67
N LYS A 18 -14.22 -14.10 15.64
CA LYS A 18 -14.96 -13.83 16.87
C LYS A 18 -15.41 -15.16 17.50
N GLU A 19 -15.57 -15.17 18.83
CA GLU A 19 -15.93 -16.39 19.56
C GLU A 19 -17.22 -17.05 19.04
N ASN A 20 -18.19 -16.21 18.63
CA ASN A 20 -19.51 -16.61 18.18
C ASN A 20 -19.64 -16.70 16.65
N SER A 21 -18.53 -16.62 15.90
CA SER A 21 -18.57 -16.65 14.43
C SER A 21 -19.14 -17.95 13.89
N LYS A 22 -20.10 -17.81 12.99
CA LYS A 22 -20.76 -18.88 12.25
C LYS A 22 -20.38 -18.74 10.78
N PHE A 23 -19.81 -19.79 10.22
CA PHE A 23 -19.51 -19.90 8.79
C PHE A 23 -20.25 -21.10 8.19
N ARG A 24 -20.63 -20.99 6.92
CA ARG A 24 -21.45 -21.98 6.21
C ARG A 24 -20.65 -23.13 5.62
N HIS A 25 -19.47 -22.82 5.08
CA HIS A 25 -18.54 -23.74 4.43
C HIS A 25 -17.11 -23.18 4.48
N PHE A 26 -16.12 -23.91 3.96
CA PHE A 26 -14.71 -23.51 4.04
C PHE A 26 -14.42 -22.14 3.40
N THR A 27 -14.99 -21.83 2.24
CA THR A 27 -14.82 -20.50 1.63
C THR A 27 -15.33 -19.37 2.53
N ASP A 28 -16.49 -19.56 3.17
CA ASP A 28 -17.05 -18.58 4.11
C ASP A 28 -16.19 -18.44 5.37
N LEU A 29 -15.61 -19.54 5.86
CA LEU A 29 -14.62 -19.51 6.95
C LEU A 29 -13.40 -18.65 6.60
N PHE A 30 -12.79 -18.88 5.44
CA PHE A 30 -11.63 -18.13 4.98
C PHE A 30 -11.95 -16.67 4.68
N ARG A 31 -13.18 -16.36 4.28
CA ARG A 31 -13.66 -14.98 4.24
C ARG A 31 -13.75 -14.38 5.64
N CYS A 32 -14.44 -15.04 6.58
CA CYS A 32 -14.60 -14.58 7.97
C CYS A 32 -13.26 -14.21 8.63
N ILE A 33 -12.24 -15.06 8.46
CA ILE A 33 -10.87 -14.85 8.98
C ILE A 33 -10.27 -13.50 8.51
N ARG A 34 -10.62 -13.06 7.29
CA ARG A 34 -10.09 -11.83 6.69
C ARG A 34 -10.86 -10.59 7.13
N VAL A 35 -12.18 -10.73 7.34
CA VAL A 35 -13.09 -9.59 7.43
C VAL A 35 -13.60 -9.32 8.85
N GLU A 36 -13.69 -10.32 9.73
CA GLU A 36 -14.35 -10.15 11.02
C GLU A 36 -13.58 -9.27 12.00
N THR A 37 -12.25 -9.20 11.86
CA THR A 37 -11.37 -8.38 12.68
C THR A 37 -11.04 -7.04 12.04
N LEU A 38 -11.64 -6.71 10.89
CA LEU A 38 -11.51 -5.38 10.31
C LEU A 38 -12.11 -4.34 11.27
N PRO A 39 -11.45 -3.18 11.43
CA PRO A 39 -12.00 -2.12 12.26
C PRO A 39 -13.27 -1.54 11.63
N GLU A 40 -14.20 -1.05 12.48
CA GLU A 40 -15.53 -0.58 12.07
C GLU A 40 -15.50 0.65 11.15
N ASP A 41 -14.37 1.37 11.11
CA ASP A 41 -14.13 2.48 10.17
C ASP A 41 -13.77 2.01 8.75
N GLY A 42 -13.64 0.69 8.54
CA GLY A 42 -13.44 0.06 7.23
C GLY A 42 -14.72 -0.20 6.44
N VAL A 43 -15.90 0.15 6.96
CA VAL A 43 -17.19 -0.08 6.27
C VAL A 43 -17.27 0.84 5.04
N GLY A 44 -17.32 0.21 3.86
CA GLY A 44 -17.22 0.87 2.57
C GLY A 44 -18.35 1.84 2.28
N GLY A 45 -17.98 2.97 1.67
CA GLY A 45 -18.93 3.84 0.98
C GLY A 45 -19.21 3.29 -0.43
N PHE A 46 -20.30 3.77 -1.04
CA PHE A 46 -20.64 3.48 -2.44
C PHE A 46 -19.77 4.27 -3.44
N GLU A 47 -18.58 4.70 -3.02
CA GLU A 47 -17.68 5.47 -3.85
C GLU A 47 -16.75 4.53 -4.62
N HIS A 48 -16.62 4.78 -5.91
CA HIS A 48 -15.70 4.04 -6.77
C HIS A 48 -14.28 4.60 -6.63
N ILE A 49 -13.27 3.74 -6.74
CA ILE A 49 -11.89 4.19 -6.93
C ILE A 49 -11.77 4.66 -8.38
N ALA A 50 -12.02 5.95 -8.63
CA ALA A 50 -12.08 6.49 -9.98
C ALA A 50 -10.80 6.26 -10.79
N LYS A 51 -9.63 6.50 -10.16
CA LYS A 51 -8.30 6.22 -10.73
C LYS A 51 -7.22 6.37 -9.68
N MET A 52 -6.38 5.36 -9.51
CA MET A 52 -5.19 5.44 -8.65
C MET A 52 -3.91 5.24 -9.48
N HIS A 53 -2.79 5.76 -8.99
CA HIS A 53 -1.48 5.57 -9.63
C HIS A 53 -0.82 4.28 -9.15
N ASN A 54 -0.06 3.65 -10.05
CA ASN A 54 0.74 2.47 -9.74
C ASN A 54 1.85 2.77 -8.71
N ALA A 55 2.41 1.71 -8.13
CA ALA A 55 3.33 1.79 -7.00
C ALA A 55 4.58 2.62 -7.32
N ASP A 56 5.17 2.46 -8.51
CA ASP A 56 6.36 3.24 -8.93
C ASP A 56 6.06 4.74 -9.00
N LYS A 57 4.93 5.15 -9.58
CA LYS A 57 4.54 6.57 -9.64
C LYS A 57 4.31 7.15 -8.25
N LEU A 58 3.59 6.42 -7.39
CA LEU A 58 3.33 6.85 -6.01
C LEU A 58 4.63 7.00 -5.23
N TYR A 59 5.53 6.01 -5.33
CA TYR A 59 6.84 6.04 -4.68
C TYR A 59 7.68 7.22 -5.13
N ASN A 60 7.70 7.50 -6.44
CA ASN A 60 8.39 8.65 -7.02
C ASN A 60 7.82 10.01 -6.59
N ARG A 61 6.58 10.05 -6.06
CA ARG A 61 6.00 11.24 -5.42
C ARG A 61 6.14 11.28 -3.91
N GLY A 62 6.85 10.32 -3.32
CA GLY A 62 7.17 10.31 -1.89
C GLY A 62 6.19 9.53 -1.03
N VAL A 63 5.22 8.81 -1.63
CA VAL A 63 4.45 7.80 -0.90
C VAL A 63 5.41 6.70 -0.47
N LYS A 64 5.37 6.37 0.82
CA LYS A 64 6.13 5.26 1.40
C LYS A 64 5.24 4.04 1.48
N PHE A 65 5.85 2.89 1.27
CA PHE A 65 5.20 1.60 1.34
C PHE A 65 5.74 0.84 2.55
N GLU A 66 4.85 0.31 3.38
CA GLU A 66 5.20 -0.44 4.59
C GLU A 66 4.33 -1.69 4.66
N ALA A 67 4.98 -2.85 4.77
CA ALA A 67 4.29 -4.11 4.94
C ALA A 67 3.74 -4.26 6.36
N VAL A 68 2.51 -4.75 6.46
CA VAL A 68 1.91 -5.18 7.73
C VAL A 68 1.93 -6.69 7.76
N GLU A 69 2.74 -7.26 8.65
CA GLU A 69 2.83 -8.72 8.85
C GLU A 69 1.64 -9.21 9.69
N GLU A 70 0.48 -9.23 9.05
CA GLU A 70 -0.74 -9.75 9.63
C GLU A 70 -1.38 -10.73 8.65
N GLU A 71 -1.24 -12.02 8.94
CA GLU A 71 -1.73 -13.09 8.05
C GLU A 71 -3.23 -12.96 7.81
N PHE A 72 -3.66 -13.19 6.57
CA PHE A 72 -5.05 -13.03 6.11
C PHE A 72 -5.64 -11.62 6.27
N SER A 73 -4.89 -10.61 6.71
CA SER A 73 -5.43 -9.26 6.78
C SER A 73 -5.63 -8.71 5.38
N VAL A 74 -6.74 -8.01 5.17
CA VAL A 74 -6.98 -7.16 3.99
C VAL A 74 -6.97 -5.68 4.37
N TRP A 75 -6.68 -5.34 5.63
CA TRP A 75 -6.77 -3.96 6.09
C TRP A 75 -5.62 -3.08 5.60
N VAL A 76 -5.93 -2.13 4.73
CA VAL A 76 -5.00 -1.10 4.24
C VAL A 76 -5.18 0.18 5.06
N LYS A 77 -4.08 0.89 5.32
CA LYS A 77 -4.12 2.18 6.00
C LYS A 77 -3.19 3.19 5.33
N PHE A 78 -3.63 4.44 5.22
CA PHE A 78 -2.79 5.54 4.77
C PHE A 78 -2.65 6.60 5.85
N ASP A 79 -1.40 6.93 6.19
CA ASP A 79 -1.07 8.06 7.05
C ASP A 79 -0.73 9.29 6.20
N VAL A 80 -1.70 10.20 6.10
CA VAL A 80 -1.58 11.44 5.31
C VAL A 80 -0.43 12.34 5.79
N LYS A 81 -0.11 12.33 7.10
CA LYS A 81 0.96 13.18 7.64
C LYS A 81 2.33 12.69 7.23
N THR A 82 2.53 11.37 7.22
CA THR A 82 3.83 10.76 6.92
C THR A 82 3.97 10.33 5.46
N GLY A 83 2.86 10.28 4.72
CA GLY A 83 2.76 9.73 3.37
C GLY A 83 2.92 8.21 3.34
N CYS A 84 2.67 7.51 4.46
CA CYS A 84 2.92 6.08 4.56
C CYS A 84 1.66 5.26 4.26
N LEU A 85 1.72 4.46 3.20
CA LEU A 85 0.72 3.47 2.82
C LEU A 85 1.13 2.10 3.38
N LYS A 86 0.37 1.65 4.38
CA LYS A 86 0.52 0.38 5.07
C LYS A 86 -0.39 -0.66 4.43
N ILE A 87 0.20 -1.74 3.93
CA ILE A 87 -0.51 -2.79 3.19
C ILE A 87 -0.19 -4.15 3.82
N PRO A 88 -1.19 -5.02 4.08
CA PRO A 88 -0.94 -6.39 4.48
C PRO A 88 -0.11 -7.14 3.46
N CYS A 89 0.71 -8.08 3.94
CA CYS A 89 1.53 -8.91 3.06
C CYS A 89 0.66 -9.78 2.14
N PHE A 90 0.87 -9.68 0.84
CA PHE A 90 0.29 -10.52 -0.20
C PHE A 90 1.26 -11.66 -0.55
N ARG A 91 0.86 -12.90 -0.27
CA ARG A 91 1.60 -14.10 -0.66
C ARG A 91 1.16 -14.50 -2.07
N ALA A 92 2.07 -14.42 -3.04
CA ALA A 92 1.77 -14.81 -4.41
C ALA A 92 2.18 -16.26 -4.66
N ASP A 93 1.21 -17.18 -4.65
CA ASP A 93 1.33 -18.58 -5.08
C ASP A 93 0.00 -19.13 -5.63
N ASP A 94 0.06 -20.36 -6.16
CA ASP A 94 -1.07 -21.05 -6.79
C ASP A 94 -2.22 -21.33 -5.79
N ASP A 95 -1.89 -21.70 -4.55
CA ASP A 95 -2.88 -22.00 -3.51
C ASP A 95 -3.68 -20.75 -3.14
N MET A 96 -2.99 -19.61 -2.98
CA MET A 96 -3.60 -18.32 -2.69
C MET A 96 -4.47 -17.83 -3.84
N GLU A 97 -4.06 -18.07 -5.10
CA GLU A 97 -4.91 -17.76 -6.26
C GLU A 97 -6.26 -18.49 -6.16
N ILE A 98 -6.23 -19.80 -5.92
CA ILE A 98 -7.44 -20.63 -5.81
C ILE A 98 -8.32 -20.16 -4.64
N GLU A 99 -7.71 -19.91 -3.49
CA GLU A 99 -8.45 -19.44 -2.31
C GLU A 99 -9.12 -18.08 -2.56
N LEU A 100 -8.39 -17.12 -3.14
CA LEU A 100 -8.93 -15.80 -3.45
C LEU A 100 -10.07 -15.87 -4.47
N ARG A 101 -9.92 -16.62 -5.57
CA ARG A 101 -11.00 -16.75 -6.57
C ARG A 101 -12.28 -17.31 -5.97
N ASN A 102 -12.16 -18.31 -5.10
CA ASN A 102 -13.31 -18.89 -4.41
C ASN A 102 -13.98 -17.85 -3.48
N ILE A 103 -13.20 -17.10 -2.71
CA ILE A 103 -13.74 -16.06 -1.81
C ILE A 103 -14.38 -14.93 -2.61
N MET A 104 -13.72 -14.45 -3.67
CA MET A 104 -14.21 -13.36 -4.51
C MET A 104 -15.53 -13.72 -5.21
N ALA A 105 -15.66 -14.93 -5.75
CA ALA A 105 -16.92 -15.41 -6.34
C ALA A 105 -18.04 -15.47 -5.29
N PHE A 106 -17.70 -15.91 -4.07
CA PHE A 106 -18.63 -15.96 -2.95
C PHE A 106 -19.05 -14.56 -2.47
N GLU A 107 -18.12 -13.61 -2.39
CA GLU A 107 -18.40 -12.21 -2.04
C GLU A 107 -19.33 -11.55 -3.05
N GLN A 108 -19.04 -11.68 -4.34
CA GLN A 108 -19.90 -11.13 -5.40
C GLN A 108 -21.31 -11.73 -5.41
N SER A 109 -21.47 -12.98 -4.95
CA SER A 109 -22.77 -13.67 -4.94
C SER A 109 -23.60 -13.40 -3.67
N TYR A 110 -22.96 -13.29 -2.50
CA TYR A 110 -23.64 -13.27 -1.19
C TYR A 110 -23.40 -11.99 -0.37
N TYR A 111 -22.36 -11.21 -0.70
CA TYR A 111 -21.95 -10.01 0.02
C TYR A 111 -21.61 -8.84 -0.92
N PRO A 112 -22.48 -8.48 -1.89
CA PRO A 112 -22.14 -7.48 -2.92
C PRO A 112 -21.72 -6.11 -2.35
N TYR A 113 -22.25 -5.71 -1.19
CA TYR A 113 -21.90 -4.46 -0.52
C TYR A 113 -20.82 -4.59 0.57
N ASN A 114 -20.22 -5.78 0.72
CA ASN A 114 -19.21 -6.10 1.73
C ASN A 114 -18.14 -7.02 1.14
N ALA A 115 -17.74 -6.74 -0.11
CA ALA A 115 -16.79 -7.53 -0.88
C ALA A 115 -15.34 -7.11 -0.59
N TYR A 116 -14.94 -7.15 0.69
CA TYR A 116 -13.65 -6.65 1.17
C TYR A 116 -12.43 -7.33 0.51
N VAL A 117 -12.55 -8.61 0.17
CA VAL A 117 -11.46 -9.33 -0.51
C VAL A 117 -11.39 -8.94 -1.98
N CYS A 118 -12.55 -8.79 -2.65
CA CYS A 118 -12.60 -8.21 -3.99
C CYS A 118 -11.98 -6.80 -4.01
N ASP A 119 -12.40 -5.94 -3.08
CA ASP A 119 -11.90 -4.58 -2.92
C ASP A 119 -10.37 -4.53 -2.75
N TYR A 120 -9.84 -5.45 -1.94
CA TYR A 120 -8.41 -5.53 -1.67
C TYR A 120 -7.62 -5.94 -2.91
N VAL A 121 -8.14 -6.92 -3.67
CA VAL A 121 -7.54 -7.33 -4.94
C VAL A 121 -7.58 -6.18 -5.95
N THR A 122 -8.70 -5.48 -6.08
CA THR A 122 -8.80 -4.29 -6.93
C THR A 122 -7.82 -3.20 -6.51
N PHE A 123 -7.62 -3.00 -5.20
CA PHE A 123 -6.62 -2.05 -4.69
C PHE A 123 -5.19 -2.47 -5.05
N LEU A 124 -4.85 -3.76 -4.99
CA LEU A 124 -3.56 -4.27 -5.44
C LEU A 124 -3.38 -4.14 -6.96
N ASP A 125 -4.43 -4.38 -7.74
CA ASP A 125 -4.42 -4.22 -9.20
C ASP A 125 -4.07 -2.78 -9.61
N PHE A 126 -4.63 -1.77 -8.94
CA PHE A 126 -4.23 -0.38 -9.16
C PHE A 126 -2.75 -0.10 -8.88
N LEU A 127 -2.16 -0.79 -7.90
CA LEU A 127 -0.75 -0.62 -7.55
C LEU A 127 0.18 -1.35 -8.52
N ILE A 128 -0.27 -2.43 -9.15
CA ILE A 128 0.56 -3.36 -9.93
C ILE A 128 0.19 -3.28 -11.42
N ASP A 129 0.82 -2.35 -12.12
CA ASP A 129 0.64 -2.19 -13.57
C ASP A 129 1.80 -2.82 -14.37
N SER A 130 2.98 -2.92 -13.75
CA SER A 130 4.22 -3.37 -14.39
C SER A 130 5.11 -4.22 -13.47
N GLU A 131 6.10 -4.90 -14.03
CA GLU A 131 7.10 -5.64 -13.24
C GLU A 131 7.89 -4.73 -12.27
N LYS A 132 8.07 -3.45 -12.61
CA LYS A 132 8.72 -2.48 -11.72
C LYS A 132 7.92 -2.23 -10.45
N ASP A 133 6.60 -2.25 -10.56
CA ASP A 133 5.70 -2.11 -9.40
C ASP A 133 5.81 -3.36 -8.52
N VAL A 134 5.88 -4.54 -9.13
CA VAL A 134 6.12 -5.80 -8.41
C VAL A 134 7.47 -5.78 -7.71
N ASP A 135 8.55 -5.42 -8.40
CA ASP A 135 9.90 -5.30 -7.84
C ASP A 135 9.90 -4.42 -6.58
N LEU A 136 9.30 -3.24 -6.69
CA LEU A 136 9.20 -2.29 -5.60
C LEU A 136 8.41 -2.88 -4.41
N LEU A 137 7.26 -3.49 -4.66
CA LEU A 137 6.41 -4.04 -3.59
C LEU A 137 7.04 -5.28 -2.94
N VAL A 138 7.81 -6.08 -3.69
CA VAL A 138 8.65 -7.17 -3.16
C VAL A 138 9.76 -6.60 -2.29
N GLU A 139 10.47 -5.56 -2.75
CA GLU A 139 11.53 -4.89 -1.95
C GLU A 139 10.98 -4.34 -0.63
N LYS A 140 9.74 -3.85 -0.64
CA LYS A 140 9.05 -3.33 0.55
C LYS A 140 8.39 -4.41 1.42
N GLY A 141 8.53 -5.68 1.04
CA GLY A 141 8.00 -6.83 1.76
C GLY A 141 6.47 -6.97 1.69
N ILE A 142 5.79 -6.16 0.87
CA ILE A 142 4.34 -6.21 0.67
C ILE A 142 4.00 -7.46 -0.14
N ILE A 143 4.82 -7.84 -1.11
CA ILE A 143 4.62 -9.07 -1.89
C ILE A 143 5.67 -10.11 -1.48
N LYS A 144 5.21 -11.28 -1.05
CA LYS A 144 6.05 -12.47 -0.87
C LYS A 144 5.93 -13.32 -2.13
N ASN A 145 6.97 -13.30 -2.97
CA ASN A 145 7.00 -14.00 -4.26
C ASN A 145 7.33 -15.49 -4.07
N TRP A 146 6.35 -16.36 -4.35
CA TRP A 146 6.52 -17.82 -4.39
C TRP A 146 6.28 -18.41 -5.79
N LEU A 147 6.00 -17.57 -6.79
CA LEU A 147 5.82 -17.96 -8.20
C LEU A 147 7.14 -18.01 -8.98
N GLY A 148 8.24 -17.53 -8.39
CA GLY A 148 9.59 -17.57 -8.97
C GLY A 148 9.94 -16.43 -9.94
N HIS A 149 8.96 -15.84 -10.64
CA HIS A 149 9.19 -14.73 -11.57
C HIS A 149 8.22 -13.56 -11.34
N HIS A 150 8.71 -12.31 -11.39
CA HIS A 150 7.91 -11.13 -11.05
C HIS A 150 6.76 -10.84 -12.04
N GLY A 151 6.96 -11.08 -13.34
CA GLY A 151 5.87 -10.98 -14.33
C GLY A 151 4.71 -11.94 -14.10
N ALA A 152 4.92 -13.06 -13.39
CA ALA A 152 3.84 -13.96 -13.01
C ALA A 152 2.92 -13.33 -11.96
N ILE A 153 3.45 -12.46 -11.09
CA ILE A 153 2.68 -11.79 -10.04
C ILE A 153 1.75 -10.73 -10.62
N SER A 154 2.24 -9.87 -11.53
CA SER A 154 1.38 -8.89 -12.20
C SER A 154 0.28 -9.60 -13.01
N THR A 155 0.64 -10.68 -13.71
CA THR A 155 -0.34 -11.51 -14.42
C THR A 155 -1.39 -12.10 -13.48
N LEU A 156 -0.97 -12.61 -12.31
CA LEU A 156 -1.88 -13.16 -11.30
C LEU A 156 -2.86 -12.09 -10.80
N VAL A 157 -2.36 -10.95 -10.34
CA VAL A 157 -3.21 -9.88 -9.77
C VAL A 157 -4.19 -9.35 -10.82
N ASN A 158 -3.71 -9.05 -12.03
CA ASN A 158 -4.57 -8.57 -13.11
C ASN A 158 -5.65 -9.59 -13.47
N LYS A 159 -5.32 -10.90 -13.49
CA LYS A 159 -6.31 -11.97 -13.71
C LYS A 159 -7.27 -12.17 -12.55
N LEU A 160 -6.92 -11.79 -11.32
CA LEU A 160 -7.84 -11.81 -10.19
C LEU A 160 -8.82 -10.64 -10.29
N GLY A 161 -8.37 -9.46 -10.74
CA GLY A 161 -9.22 -8.29 -10.95
C GLY A 161 -10.24 -8.43 -12.10
N LEU A 162 -10.02 -9.36 -13.04
CA LEU A 162 -10.97 -9.60 -14.14
C LEU A 162 -12.33 -10.09 -13.64
N GLY A 163 -13.38 -9.37 -14.02
CA GLY A 163 -14.77 -9.75 -13.73
C GLY A 163 -15.22 -9.43 -12.31
N VAL A 164 -14.47 -8.62 -11.56
CA VAL A 164 -14.93 -8.04 -10.30
C VAL A 164 -15.94 -6.93 -10.60
N MET A 165 -17.13 -7.02 -10.00
CA MET A 165 -18.15 -5.97 -10.10
C MET A 165 -17.70 -4.70 -9.37
N ASP A 166 -17.87 -3.55 -10.03
CA ASP A 166 -17.51 -2.24 -9.47
C ASP A 166 -18.76 -1.57 -8.88
N ASP A 167 -19.13 -1.95 -7.65
CA ASP A 167 -20.30 -1.44 -6.91
C ASP A 167 -19.90 -0.46 -5.79
N GLY A 168 -18.69 0.11 -5.89
CA GLY A 168 -18.04 0.90 -4.84
C GLY A 168 -17.02 0.09 -4.05
N SER A 169 -16.14 0.77 -3.31
CA SER A 169 -15.03 0.12 -2.61
C SER A 169 -14.80 0.62 -1.19
N SER A 170 -14.50 -0.31 -0.29
CA SER A 170 -14.02 -0.02 1.07
C SER A 170 -12.71 0.77 1.10
N TYR A 171 -11.93 0.79 0.02
CA TYR A 171 -10.69 1.56 -0.08
C TYR A 171 -10.84 2.92 -0.79
N ALA A 172 -12.04 3.33 -1.19
CA ALA A 172 -12.25 4.58 -1.94
C ALA A 172 -11.65 5.80 -1.23
N LYS A 173 -11.95 5.98 0.07
CA LYS A 173 -11.39 7.06 0.87
C LYS A 173 -9.88 7.00 1.01
N ILE A 174 -9.33 5.80 1.15
CA ILE A 174 -7.87 5.59 1.23
C ILE A 174 -7.22 5.98 -0.10
N ALA A 175 -7.78 5.52 -1.23
CA ALA A 175 -7.31 5.87 -2.56
C ALA A 175 -7.36 7.39 -2.78
N SER A 176 -8.47 8.05 -2.42
CA SER A 176 -8.60 9.52 -2.50
C SER A 176 -7.52 10.24 -1.71
N ASN A 177 -7.27 9.84 -0.46
CA ASN A 177 -6.20 10.44 0.34
C ASN A 177 -4.80 10.23 -0.27
N VAL A 178 -4.55 9.07 -0.88
CA VAL A 178 -3.28 8.78 -1.57
C VAL A 178 -3.13 9.64 -2.81
N ILE A 179 -4.20 9.84 -3.58
CA ILE A 179 -4.23 10.70 -4.77
C ILE A 179 -3.99 12.16 -4.38
N GLU A 180 -4.69 12.66 -3.36
CA GLU A 180 -4.48 14.02 -2.84
C GLU A 180 -3.02 14.23 -2.38
N TYR A 181 -2.44 13.25 -1.68
CA TYR A 181 -1.05 13.31 -1.27
C TYR A 181 -0.08 13.33 -2.46
N TYR A 182 -0.38 12.55 -3.51
CA TYR A 182 0.41 12.48 -4.74
C TYR A 182 0.39 13.81 -5.54
N ASP A 183 -0.79 14.45 -5.60
CA ASP A 183 -1.02 15.70 -6.34
C ASP A 183 -0.51 16.94 -5.61
N ASP A 184 -0.31 16.86 -4.29
CA ASP A 184 0.29 17.93 -3.50
C ASP A 184 1.71 18.29 -4.00
N SER A 185 1.86 19.54 -4.44
CA SER A 185 3.11 20.06 -5.02
C SER A 185 4.22 20.23 -3.98
N CYS A 186 3.90 20.42 -2.70
CA CYS A 186 4.86 20.46 -1.61
C CYS A 186 5.45 19.06 -1.37
N ASN A 187 4.62 18.01 -1.35
CA ASN A 187 5.08 16.63 -1.25
C ASN A 187 5.97 16.22 -2.43
N LYS A 188 5.58 16.61 -3.64
CA LYS A 188 6.43 16.46 -4.84
C LYS A 188 7.78 17.17 -4.69
N SER A 189 7.78 18.43 -4.27
CA SER A 189 9.02 19.21 -4.13
C SER A 189 9.92 18.63 -3.05
N ARG A 190 9.34 18.22 -1.92
CA ARG A 190 10.05 17.59 -0.80
C ARG A 190 10.64 16.24 -1.17
N SER A 191 9.92 15.40 -1.91
CA SER A 191 10.42 14.10 -2.37
C SER A 191 11.57 14.25 -3.38
N ILE A 192 11.47 15.19 -4.33
CA ILE A 192 12.57 15.52 -5.25
C ILE A 192 13.80 16.02 -4.49
N LEU A 193 13.61 16.98 -3.57
CA LEU A 193 14.71 17.54 -2.78
C LEU A 193 15.42 16.43 -1.98
N LYS A 194 14.66 15.58 -1.29
CA LYS A 194 15.20 14.46 -0.53
C LYS A 194 15.98 13.49 -1.43
N ARG A 195 15.45 13.13 -2.60
CA ARG A 195 16.10 12.19 -3.51
C ARG A 195 17.38 12.75 -4.14
N VAL A 196 17.35 14.00 -4.58
CA VAL A 196 18.48 14.61 -5.32
C VAL A 196 19.63 14.97 -4.36
N TYR A 197 19.31 15.59 -3.23
CA TYR A 197 20.32 16.18 -2.35
C TYR A 197 20.61 15.34 -1.10
N PHE A 198 19.62 14.60 -0.61
CA PHE A 198 19.70 13.82 0.63
C PHE A 198 19.54 12.32 0.39
N SER A 199 19.91 11.81 -0.80
CA SER A 199 19.77 10.39 -1.15
C SER A 199 20.64 9.47 -0.30
N ASN A 200 21.80 9.95 0.14
CA ASN A 200 22.67 9.26 1.07
C ASN A 200 23.41 10.27 1.95
N LEU A 201 24.05 9.77 3.01
CA LEU A 201 24.76 10.60 3.99
C LEU A 201 25.79 11.51 3.32
N TRP A 202 26.58 10.98 2.38
CA TRP A 202 27.66 11.73 1.72
C TRP A 202 27.13 12.88 0.85
N ARG A 203 26.06 12.62 0.10
CA ARG A 203 25.41 13.64 -0.74
C ARG A 203 24.74 14.71 0.12
N GLY A 204 24.14 14.28 1.24
CA GLY A 204 23.59 15.20 2.24
C GLY A 204 24.65 16.09 2.87
N THR A 205 25.76 15.53 3.34
CA THR A 205 26.87 16.30 3.92
C THR A 205 27.49 17.26 2.90
N ALA A 206 27.73 16.80 1.67
CA ALA A 206 28.25 17.64 0.60
C ALA A 206 27.31 18.82 0.28
N THR A 207 26.00 18.57 0.25
CA THR A 207 24.99 19.62 0.03
C THR A 207 25.03 20.66 1.16
N ILE A 208 25.10 20.21 2.42
CA ILE A 208 25.17 21.11 3.58
C ILE A 208 26.46 21.94 3.55
N THR A 209 27.60 21.32 3.31
CA THR A 209 28.89 22.02 3.21
C THR A 209 28.87 23.06 2.10
N ALA A 210 28.36 22.72 0.91
CA ALA A 210 28.23 23.66 -0.20
C ALA A 210 27.32 24.85 0.16
N ALA A 211 26.19 24.60 0.85
CA ALA A 211 25.30 25.66 1.31
C ALA A 211 25.98 26.58 2.34
N CYS A 212 26.72 26.02 3.30
CA CYS A 212 27.48 26.80 4.28
C CYS A 212 28.56 27.66 3.60
N ILE A 213 29.31 27.09 2.66
CA ILE A 213 30.32 27.84 1.89
C ILE A 213 29.65 28.98 1.12
N LEU A 214 28.55 28.74 0.42
CA LEU A 214 27.81 29.78 -0.31
C LEU A 214 27.38 30.94 0.61
N ILE A 215 26.83 30.62 1.79
CA ILE A 215 26.41 31.64 2.76
C ILE A 215 27.62 32.44 3.26
N LEU A 216 28.73 31.78 3.60
CA LEU A 216 29.96 32.45 4.02
C LEU A 216 30.51 33.36 2.92
N THR A 217 30.52 32.90 1.67
CA THR A 217 30.98 33.72 0.53
C THR A 217 30.08 34.93 0.28
N LEU A 218 28.77 34.80 0.49
CA LEU A 218 27.83 35.92 0.35
C LEU A 218 28.10 36.98 1.42
N ILE A 219 28.27 36.55 2.69
CA ILE A 219 28.62 37.44 3.80
C ILE A 219 29.93 38.18 3.50
N GLN A 220 30.96 37.44 3.09
CA GLN A 220 32.27 38.00 2.77
C GLN A 220 32.18 39.04 1.64
N THR A 221 31.41 38.75 0.60
CA THR A 221 31.19 39.67 -0.54
C THR A 221 30.50 40.96 -0.11
N VAL A 222 29.45 40.87 0.72
CA VAL A 222 28.73 42.04 1.24
C VAL A 222 29.64 42.89 2.13
N THR A 223 30.41 42.27 3.03
CA THR A 223 31.37 43.00 3.88
C THR A 223 32.43 43.71 3.06
N SER A 224 32.98 43.07 2.03
CA SER A 224 33.98 43.68 1.16
C SER A 224 33.44 44.89 0.38
N ILE A 225 32.17 44.85 -0.06
CA ILE A 225 31.54 45.99 -0.76
C ILE A 225 31.35 47.17 0.20
N ILE A 226 30.89 46.91 1.43
CA ILE A 226 30.70 47.96 2.45
C ILE A 226 32.03 48.65 2.77
N ASP A 227 33.09 47.87 2.98
CA ASP A 227 34.43 48.40 3.26
C ASP A 227 34.96 49.29 2.12
N ILE A 228 34.65 48.95 0.87
CA ILE A 228 35.02 49.76 -0.30
C ILE A 228 34.24 51.07 -0.35
N ILE A 229 32.95 51.07 -0.01
CA ILE A 229 32.08 52.26 -0.06
C ILE A 229 32.37 53.23 1.09
N GLN A 230 32.84 52.74 2.24
CA GLN A 230 33.17 53.56 3.41
C GLN A 230 34.57 54.20 3.34
N LYS A 231 35.35 53.90 2.31
CA LYS A 231 36.72 54.38 2.10
C LYS A 231 36.78 55.48 1.04
#